data_AF-A0A817CLE3-F1
#
_entry.id   AF-A0A817CLE3-F1
#
_cell.length_a   1.000
_cell.length_b   1.000
_cell.length_c   1.000
_cell.angle_alpha   90.00
_cell.angle_beta   90.00
_cell.angle_gamma   90.00
#
_symmetry.space_group_name_H-M   'P 1'
#
loop_
_entity.id
_entity.type
_entity.pdbx_description
1 polymer ?
#
loop_
_entity_poly.entity_id
_entity_poly.type
_entity_poly.pdbx_seq_one_letter_code
_entity_poly.pdbx_strand_id
1 'polypeptide(L)'
;MSTKTGNVPLKQDFSHLKTGRINLTVLRDSILQQIKRCTNQFHTEKSNLPKQFTKEKCVIIDDDIKNLLGHIQALNELGANDIRIFKERQHDTSEYKITLFIVRPKPIYMEIIGNMI
;
A
#
# COMPACT_ATOMS: atom_id res chain seq x y z
N MET A 1 -25.92 15.72 -8.43
CA MET A 1 -25.31 14.51 -7.81
C MET A 1 -24.07 14.16 -8.60
N SER A 2 -22.87 14.41 -8.07
CA SER A 2 -21.62 14.10 -8.76
C SER A 2 -21.11 12.75 -8.28
N THR A 3 -21.21 11.73 -9.15
CA THR A 3 -20.60 10.42 -8.94
C THR A 3 -19.08 10.60 -8.94
N LYS A 4 -18.44 10.31 -7.80
CA LYS A 4 -16.98 10.19 -7.71
C LYS A 4 -16.57 8.98 -8.56
N THR A 5 -16.07 9.23 -9.76
CA THR A 5 -15.27 8.27 -10.51
C THR A 5 -14.05 7.93 -9.67
N GLY A 6 -14.10 6.80 -8.97
CA GLY A 6 -12.90 6.16 -8.46
C GLY A 6 -12.03 5.84 -9.66
N ASN A 7 -10.94 6.58 -9.84
CA ASN A 7 -9.91 6.27 -10.82
C ASN A 7 -9.30 4.91 -10.45
N VAL A 8 -9.85 3.82 -10.98
CA VAL A 8 -9.13 2.56 -11.04
C VAL A 8 -7.92 2.81 -11.96
N PRO A 9 -6.67 2.64 -11.50
CA PRO A 9 -5.52 2.83 -12.36
C PRO A 9 -5.62 1.86 -13.53
N LEU A 10 -5.62 2.38 -14.77
CA LEU A 10 -5.52 1.57 -15.98
C LEU A 10 -4.33 0.61 -15.85
N LYS A 11 -4.53 -0.68 -16.15
CA LYS A 11 -3.43 -1.65 -16.23
C LYS A 11 -2.40 -1.13 -17.23
N GLN A 12 -1.19 -0.84 -16.76
CA GLN A 12 -0.10 -0.36 -17.59
C GLN A 12 0.42 -1.55 -18.41
N ASP A 13 0.73 -1.31 -19.68
CA ASP A 13 1.35 -2.31 -20.53
C ASP A 13 2.86 -2.41 -20.25
N PHE A 14 3.31 -3.59 -19.85
CA PHE A 14 4.70 -3.91 -19.54
C PHE A 14 5.36 -4.78 -20.62
N SER A 15 4.78 -4.86 -21.82
CA SER A 15 5.35 -5.57 -22.98
C SER A 15 6.80 -5.16 -23.26
N HIS A 16 7.12 -3.86 -23.10
CA HIS A 16 8.47 -3.30 -23.24
C HIS A 16 9.50 -3.90 -22.26
N LEU A 17 9.09 -4.44 -21.10
CA LEU A 17 10.00 -5.09 -20.16
C LEU A 17 10.46 -6.48 -20.61
N LYS A 18 9.89 -7.02 -21.69
CA LYS A 18 10.25 -8.32 -22.29
C LYS A 18 11.20 -8.17 -23.48
N THR A 19 11.64 -6.96 -23.82
CA THR A 19 12.46 -6.73 -25.02
C THR A 19 13.91 -7.18 -24.80
N GLY A 20 14.46 -7.93 -25.76
CA GLY A 20 15.86 -8.37 -25.74
C GLY A 20 16.07 -9.70 -25.01
N ARG A 21 17.28 -9.92 -24.48
CA ARG A 21 17.66 -11.19 -23.83
C ARG A 21 17.28 -11.28 -22.35
N ILE A 22 16.89 -10.16 -21.73
CA ILE A 22 16.58 -10.08 -20.31
C ILE A 22 15.10 -9.74 -20.16
N ASN A 23 14.34 -10.62 -19.51
CA ASN A 23 12.93 -10.37 -19.22
C ASN A 23 12.75 -9.79 -17.81
N LEU A 24 12.55 -8.47 -17.73
CA LEU A 24 12.36 -7.76 -16.46
C LEU A 24 10.97 -7.95 -15.85
N THR A 25 10.00 -8.54 -16.58
CA THR A 25 8.69 -8.86 -15.99
C THR A 25 8.81 -9.90 -14.89
N VAL A 26 9.80 -10.80 -14.98
CA VAL A 26 10.05 -11.82 -13.94
C VAL A 26 10.35 -11.17 -12.59
N LEU A 27 11.22 -10.15 -12.57
CA LEU A 27 11.56 -9.43 -11.34
C LEU A 27 10.35 -8.64 -10.82
N ARG A 28 9.67 -7.91 -11.71
CA ARG A 28 8.45 -7.17 -11.37
C ARG A 28 7.40 -8.08 -10.72
N ASP A 29 7.09 -9.20 -11.36
CA ASP A 29 6.04 -10.12 -10.91
C ASP A 29 6.44 -10.80 -9.59
N SER A 30 7.74 -11.09 -9.39
CA SER A 30 8.25 -11.58 -8.10
C SER A 30 8.03 -10.56 -6.97
N ILE A 31 8.35 -9.28 -7.22
CA ILE A 31 8.11 -8.20 -6.24
C ILE A 31 6.62 -8.08 -5.92
N LEU A 32 5.75 -8.09 -6.94
CA LEU A 32 4.28 -8.05 -6.75
C LEU A 32 3.79 -9.22 -5.90
N GLN A 33 4.29 -10.43 -6.16
CA GLN A 33 3.94 -11.61 -5.35
C GLN A 33 4.39 -11.45 -3.89
N GLN A 34 5.57 -10.89 -3.64
CA GLN A 34 6.04 -10.65 -2.26
C GLN A 34 5.15 -9.61 -1.54
N ILE A 35 4.83 -8.50 -2.19
CA ILE A 35 3.95 -7.46 -1.64
C ILE A 35 2.57 -8.04 -1.32
N LYS A 36 2.01 -8.84 -2.23
CA LYS A 36 0.73 -9.51 -2.03
C LYS A 36 0.78 -10.49 -0.84
N ARG A 37 1.86 -11.27 -0.71
CA ARG A 37 2.05 -12.18 0.42
C ARG A 37 2.09 -11.43 1.76
N CYS A 38 2.89 -10.38 1.86
CA CYS A 38 2.95 -9.54 3.07
C CYS A 38 1.58 -8.95 3.39
N THR A 39 0.88 -8.43 2.39
CA THR A 39 -0.46 -7.84 2.55
C THR A 39 -1.49 -8.83 3.08
N ASN A 40 -1.42 -10.09 2.63
CA ASN A 40 -2.35 -11.14 3.02
C ASN A 40 -2.06 -11.73 4.41
N GLN A 41 -0.82 -11.65 4.91
CA GLN A 41 -0.50 -12.11 6.27
C GLN A 41 -1.37 -11.41 7.32
N PHE A 42 -1.69 -10.13 7.12
CA PHE A 42 -2.55 -9.35 8.01
C PHE A 42 -4.04 -9.72 7.95
N HIS A 43 -4.50 -10.52 6.97
CA HIS A 43 -5.89 -11.03 6.95
C HIS A 43 -6.07 -12.32 7.76
N THR A 44 -4.99 -13.04 8.04
CA THR A 44 -5.02 -14.34 8.72
C THR A 44 -5.15 -14.23 10.24
N GLU A 45 -4.86 -13.07 10.82
CA GLU A 45 -5.13 -12.81 12.22
C GLU A 45 -6.63 -12.52 12.37
N LYS A 46 -7.40 -13.56 12.69
CA LYS A 46 -8.81 -13.46 13.13
C LYS A 46 -8.87 -12.52 14.32
N SER A 47 -9.09 -11.24 14.03
CA SER A 47 -9.09 -10.24 15.05
C SER A 47 -10.42 -10.34 15.81
N ASN A 48 -10.33 -10.58 17.11
CA ASN A 48 -11.41 -10.35 18.06
C ASN A 48 -11.64 -8.84 18.26
N LEU A 49 -11.41 -8.02 17.23
CA LEU A 49 -11.49 -6.59 17.33
C LEU A 49 -12.97 -6.17 17.39
N PRO A 50 -13.29 -5.18 18.23
CA PRO A 50 -14.65 -4.68 18.36
C PRO A 50 -15.23 -4.23 17.01
N LYS A 51 -16.55 -4.38 16.83
CA LYS A 51 -17.33 -4.04 15.61
C LYS A 51 -17.32 -2.53 15.25
N GLN A 52 -16.40 -1.75 15.81
CA GLN A 52 -16.32 -0.29 15.66
C GLN A 52 -15.63 0.16 14.36
N PHE A 53 -14.92 -0.74 13.67
CA PHE A 53 -14.22 -0.42 12.43
C PHE A 53 -15.15 -0.56 11.23
N THR A 54 -15.24 0.50 10.42
CA THR A 54 -16.07 0.53 9.19
C THR A 54 -15.25 0.24 7.92
N LYS A 55 -13.92 0.26 8.02
CA LYS A 55 -12.98 0.00 6.92
C LYS A 55 -11.94 -1.05 7.33
N GLU A 56 -11.51 -1.87 6.38
CA GLU A 56 -10.56 -2.95 6.65
C GLU A 56 -9.12 -2.44 6.76
N LYS A 57 -8.64 -1.64 5.80
CA LYS A 57 -7.20 -1.33 5.70
C LYS A 57 -6.93 0.09 5.18
N CYS A 58 -6.12 0.83 5.92
CA CYS A 58 -5.46 2.06 5.46
C CYS A 58 -3.98 1.76 5.22
N VAL A 59 -3.41 2.30 4.13
CA VAL A 59 -1.97 2.27 3.91
C VAL A 59 -1.44 3.70 3.87
N ILE A 60 -0.43 3.98 4.68
CA ILE A 60 0.28 5.27 4.72
C ILE A 60 1.68 5.04 4.15
N ILE A 61 2.00 5.71 3.04
CA ILE A 61 3.20 5.44 2.24
C ILE A 61 4.07 6.68 2.18
N ASP A 62 5.38 6.52 2.34
CA ASP A 62 6.37 7.55 2.03
C ASP A 62 6.23 8.00 0.56
N ASP A 63 6.24 9.32 0.31
CA ASP A 63 6.03 9.88 -1.02
C ASP A 63 7.05 9.37 -2.06
N ASP A 64 8.30 9.19 -1.64
CA ASP A 64 9.36 8.67 -2.53
C ASP A 64 9.13 7.20 -2.87
N ILE A 65 8.57 6.42 -1.95
CA ILE A 65 8.23 5.00 -2.19
C ILE A 65 6.98 4.90 -3.07
N LYS A 66 5.99 5.77 -2.89
CA LYS A 66 4.72 5.72 -3.64
C LYS A 66 4.94 5.73 -5.14
N ASN A 67 5.85 6.58 -5.62
CA ASN A 67 6.14 6.67 -7.06
C ASN A 67 6.74 5.36 -7.59
N LEU A 68 7.65 4.73 -6.84
CA LEU A 68 8.24 3.44 -7.20
C LEU A 68 7.18 2.33 -7.25
N LEU A 69 6.30 2.27 -6.25
CA LEU A 69 5.20 1.30 -6.22
C LEU A 69 4.18 1.56 -7.34
N GLY A 70 3.98 2.82 -7.73
CA GLY A 70 3.16 3.22 -8.87
C GLY A 70 3.70 2.67 -10.20
N HIS A 71 5.01 2.77 -10.44
CA HIS A 71 5.65 2.30 -11.67
C HIS A 71 5.47 0.80 -11.93
N ILE A 72 5.36 0.00 -10.87
CA ILE A 72 5.15 -1.46 -11.01
C ILE A 72 3.70 -1.87 -10.78
N GLN A 73 2.79 -0.92 -10.53
CA GLN A 73 1.39 -1.13 -10.14
C GLN A 73 1.21 -1.95 -8.85
N ALA A 74 2.18 -1.90 -7.94
CA ALA A 74 2.14 -2.62 -6.68
C ALA A 74 1.07 -2.12 -5.71
N LEU A 75 0.65 -0.86 -5.85
CA LEU A 75 -0.40 -0.29 -4.99
C LEU A 75 -1.72 -1.07 -5.06
N ASN A 76 -2.02 -1.70 -6.20
CA ASN A 76 -3.22 -2.53 -6.38
C ASN A 76 -3.17 -3.82 -5.56
N GLU A 77 -1.98 -4.35 -5.29
CA GLU A 77 -1.82 -5.60 -4.53
C GLU A 77 -1.88 -5.38 -3.01
N LEU A 78 -1.96 -4.13 -2.54
CA LEU A 78 -2.03 -3.79 -1.12
C LEU A 78 -3.43 -3.99 -0.50
N GLY A 79 -4.48 -4.15 -1.32
CA GLY A 79 -5.84 -4.39 -0.84
C GLY A 79 -6.33 -3.31 0.15
N ALA A 80 -5.89 -2.06 -0.05
CA ALA A 80 -6.20 -0.95 0.83
C ALA A 80 -7.53 -0.30 0.44
N ASN A 81 -8.36 0.06 1.43
CA ASN A 81 -9.53 0.92 1.20
C ASN A 81 -9.11 2.37 0.93
N ASP A 82 -7.98 2.79 1.51
CA ASP A 82 -7.45 4.15 1.41
C ASP A 82 -5.92 4.11 1.40
N ILE A 83 -5.30 4.94 0.57
CA ILE A 83 -3.84 5.08 0.44
C ILE A 83 -3.49 6.56 0.65
N ARG A 84 -2.70 6.84 1.68
CA ARG A 84 -2.29 8.19 2.10
C ARG A 84 -0.78 8.38 2.01
N ILE A 85 -0.35 9.63 1.91
CA ILE A 85 1.06 10.00 1.98
C ILE A 85 1.48 10.16 3.44
N PHE A 86 2.61 9.58 3.80
CA PHE A 86 3.24 9.78 5.09
C PHE A 86 3.66 11.25 5.23
N LYS A 87 3.15 11.89 6.27
CA LYS A 87 3.42 13.29 6.63
C LYS A 87 3.63 13.32 8.13
N GLU A 88 4.36 14.31 8.63
CA GLU A 88 4.66 14.54 10.05
C GLU A 88 3.44 15.00 10.87
N ARG A 89 2.22 14.78 10.38
CA ARG A 89 0.95 15.13 11.04
C ARG A 89 0.23 13.84 11.41
N GLN A 90 -0.59 13.90 12.45
CA GLN A 90 -1.47 12.79 12.80
C GLN A 90 -2.38 12.42 11.62
N HIS A 91 -2.44 11.12 11.35
CA HIS A 91 -3.35 10.52 10.39
C HIS A 91 -4.49 9.93 11.22
N ASP A 92 -5.70 10.44 11.06
CA ASP A 92 -6.86 9.80 11.67
C ASP A 92 -7.12 8.47 10.96
N THR A 93 -6.83 7.37 11.65
CA THR A 93 -7.08 5.99 11.19
C THR A 93 -8.05 5.23 12.08
N SER A 94 -8.84 5.95 12.90
CA SER A 94 -9.78 5.36 13.87
C SER A 94 -10.84 4.44 13.23
N GLU A 95 -11.22 4.71 11.99
CA GLU A 95 -12.21 3.93 11.24
C GLU A 95 -11.67 2.62 10.65
N TYR A 96 -10.33 2.41 10.67
CA TYR A 96 -9.67 1.30 9.98
C TYR A 96 -9.21 0.22 10.96
N LYS A 97 -9.50 -1.03 10.61
CA LYS A 97 -9.07 -2.20 11.39
C LYS A 97 -7.56 -2.41 11.36
N ILE A 98 -6.91 -2.08 10.24
CA ILE A 98 -5.47 -2.23 10.03
C ILE A 98 -4.91 -0.93 9.43
N THR A 99 -3.86 -0.38 10.04
CA THR A 99 -3.05 0.70 9.47
C THR A 99 -1.67 0.16 9.14
N LEU A 100 -1.30 0.18 7.85
CA LEU A 100 0.00 -0.27 7.37
C LEU A 100 0.87 0.94 7.00
N PHE A 101 2.05 1.04 7.60
CA PHE A 101 3.05 2.04 7.24
C PHE A 101 4.08 1.43 6.28
N ILE A 102 4.21 2.00 5.07
CA ILE A 102 5.25 1.64 4.10
C ILE A 102 6.19 2.83 3.97
N VAL A 103 7.21 2.84 4.81
CA VAL A 103 8.16 3.96 4.93
C VAL A 103 9.60 3.47 4.80
N ARG A 104 10.51 4.38 4.45
CA ARG A 104 11.95 4.08 4.48
C ARG A 104 12.40 3.91 5.94
N PRO A 105 13.45 3.12 6.22
CA PRO A 105 13.95 2.91 7.57
C PRO A 105 14.74 4.14 8.06
N LYS A 106 14.03 5.22 8.41
CA LYS A 106 14.58 6.44 9.00
C LYS A 106 14.17 6.52 10.47
N PRO A 107 15.09 6.81 11.40
CA PRO A 107 14.77 6.94 12.83
C PRO A 107 13.60 7.89 13.10
N ILE A 108 13.60 9.06 12.44
CA ILE A 108 12.55 10.07 12.57
C ILE A 108 11.14 9.54 12.22
N TYR A 109 11.03 8.61 11.26
CA TYR A 109 9.73 8.03 10.92
C TYR A 109 9.24 7.06 11.99
N MET A 110 10.14 6.33 12.63
CA MET A 110 9.78 5.43 13.72
C MET A 110 9.33 6.22 14.96
N GLU A 111 9.98 7.36 15.25
CA GLU A 111 9.54 8.28 16.31
C GLU A 111 8.15 8.84 16.02
N ILE A 112 7.91 9.32 14.80
CA ILE A 112 6.59 9.84 14.41
C ILE A 112 5.52 8.75 14.53
N ILE A 113 5.76 7.55 14.01
CA ILE A 113 4.81 6.44 14.09
C ILE A 113 4.54 6.04 15.54
N GLY A 114 5.58 5.97 16.37
CA GLY A 114 5.45 5.67 17.81
C GLY A 114 4.61 6.70 18.57
N ASN A 115 4.68 7.99 18.20
CA ASN A 115 3.86 9.04 18.80
C ASN A 115 2.42 9.10 18.27
N MET A 116 2.08 8.32 17.25
CA MET A 116 0.75 8.26 16.63
C MET A 116 -0.10 7.08 17.12
N ILE A 117 0.53 6.05 17.69
CA ILE A 117 -0.09 4.85 18.27
C ILE A 117 -0.34 5.08 19.75
#